data_AF-A0A963RLU7-F1
#
_entry.id   AF-A0A963RLU7-F1
#
_cell.length_a   1.000
_cell.length_b   1.000
_cell.length_c   1.000
_cell.angle_alpha   90.00
_cell.angle_beta   90.00
_cell.angle_gamma   90.00
#
_symmetry.space_group_name_H-M   'P 1'
#
loop_
_entity.id
_entity.type
_entity.pdbx_description
1 polymer ?
#
loop_
_entity_poly.entity_id
_entity_poly.type
_entity_poly.pdbx_seq_one_letter_code
_entity_poly.pdbx_strand_id
1 'polypeptide(L)'
;MLPFVLALLLGLATLPARAAGAATCTGKFPNPITDICWSCILPISIGAARAANFGDQEDTDNPSSPVCSCGVNPTIGLSIGFWEPARHVEAVRKPFCLVSLGGVDLDPGIPAPEAARFTRPEGDGDGGSFYQAHFYVNPVMYWLEVVTDFPCLEKGSFDLAYLT
;
A
#
# COMPACT_ATOMS: atom_id res chain seq x y z
N MET A 1 -23.09 56.97 -0.43
CA MET A 1 -22.44 56.06 -1.43
C MET A 1 -21.10 55.52 -0.93
N LEU A 2 -20.20 56.36 -0.42
CA LEU A 2 -18.90 55.94 0.14
C LEU A 2 -18.94 54.87 1.26
N PRO A 3 -19.86 54.90 2.25
CA PRO A 3 -19.84 53.91 3.34
C PRO A 3 -20.30 52.52 2.90
N PHE A 4 -21.14 52.45 1.86
CA PHE A 4 -21.63 51.18 1.30
C PHE A 4 -20.53 50.47 0.51
N VAL A 5 -19.68 51.25 -0.19
CA VAL A 5 -18.50 50.73 -0.91
C VAL A 5 -17.46 50.22 0.09
N LEU A 6 -17.23 50.93 1.20
CA LEU A 6 -16.29 50.50 2.24
C LEU A 6 -16.73 49.21 2.95
N ALA A 7 -18.03 49.08 3.23
CA ALA A 7 -18.60 47.86 3.83
C ALA A 7 -18.50 46.65 2.88
N LEU A 8 -18.71 46.85 1.58
CA LEU A 8 -18.56 45.79 0.57
C LEU A 8 -17.09 45.34 0.44
N LEU A 9 -16.14 46.28 0.49
CA LEU A 9 -14.70 45.98 0.43
C LEU A 9 -14.20 45.24 1.69
N LEU A 10 -14.71 45.57 2.88
CA LEU A 10 -14.40 44.81 4.09
C LEU A 10 -15.02 43.40 4.08
N GLY A 11 -16.20 43.23 3.48
CA GLY A 11 -16.87 41.92 3.34
C GLY A 11 -16.17 40.96 2.37
N LEU A 12 -15.49 41.47 1.34
CA LEU A 12 -14.70 40.62 0.43
C LEU A 12 -13.35 40.17 1.03
N ALA A 13 -12.84 40.87 2.05
CA ALA A 13 -11.55 40.55 2.68
C ALA A 13 -11.62 39.37 3.67
N THR A 14 -12.81 38.90 4.03
CA THR A 14 -13.02 37.79 4.99
C THR A 14 -13.32 36.44 4.32
N LEU A 15 -13.05 36.29 3.02
CA LEU A 15 -13.12 34.99 2.38
C LEU A 15 -12.01 34.09 2.98
N PRO A 16 -12.34 32.90 3.52
CA PRO A 16 -11.32 31.97 3.97
C PRO A 16 -10.46 31.59 2.77
N ALA A 17 -9.16 31.90 2.83
CA ALA A 17 -8.20 31.46 1.85
C ALA A 17 -8.18 29.93 1.87
N ARG A 18 -8.73 29.30 0.82
CA ARG A 18 -8.47 27.87 0.59
C ARG A 18 -7.02 27.75 0.17
N ALA A 19 -6.17 27.27 1.08
CA ALA A 19 -4.85 26.81 0.71
C ALA A 19 -5.04 25.71 -0.34
N ALA A 20 -4.70 26.01 -1.59
CA ALA A 20 -4.60 24.97 -2.60
C ALA A 20 -3.43 24.08 -2.18
N GLY A 21 -3.75 22.84 -1.83
CA GLY A 21 -2.77 21.85 -1.46
C GLY A 21 -1.75 21.66 -2.59
N ALA A 22 -0.47 21.84 -2.26
CA ALA A 22 0.63 21.76 -3.23
C ALA A 22 1.07 20.31 -3.48
N ALA A 23 0.35 19.32 -2.95
CA ALA A 23 0.69 17.92 -3.09
C ALA A 23 0.46 17.44 -4.54
N THR A 24 1.55 17.08 -5.22
CA THR A 24 1.50 16.54 -6.59
C THR A 24 0.95 15.12 -6.58
N CYS A 25 0.03 14.83 -7.50
CA CYS A 25 -0.45 13.47 -7.77
C CYS A 25 0.16 12.94 -9.05
N THR A 26 1.27 12.20 -8.91
CA THR A 26 2.01 11.65 -10.05
C THR A 26 2.55 10.28 -9.66
N GLY A 27 2.48 9.33 -10.57
CA GLY A 27 3.10 8.03 -10.36
C GLY A 27 3.08 7.15 -11.60
N LYS A 28 3.36 5.87 -11.40
CA LYS A 28 3.37 4.85 -12.46
C LYS A 28 2.90 3.52 -11.86
N PHE A 29 2.30 2.69 -12.69
CA PHE A 29 2.02 1.31 -12.28
C PHE A 29 3.33 0.55 -12.09
N PRO A 30 3.51 -0.16 -10.95
CA PRO A 30 4.72 -0.94 -10.72
C PRO A 30 4.85 -2.05 -11.76
N ASN A 31 6.04 -2.21 -12.33
CA ASN A 31 6.28 -3.33 -13.23
C ASN A 31 6.39 -4.62 -12.41
N PRO A 32 5.50 -5.60 -12.60
CA PRO A 32 5.47 -6.80 -11.77
C PRO A 32 6.74 -7.65 -11.92
N ILE A 33 7.51 -7.49 -13.00
CA ILE A 33 8.76 -8.24 -13.21
C ILE A 33 9.95 -7.57 -12.50
N THR A 34 10.08 -6.24 -12.60
CA THR A 34 11.30 -5.54 -12.16
C THR A 34 11.16 -4.80 -10.83
N ASP A 35 9.95 -4.38 -10.48
CA ASP A 35 9.71 -3.51 -9.32
C ASP A 35 9.29 -4.31 -8.08
N ILE A 36 9.09 -5.62 -8.22
CA ILE A 36 8.84 -6.56 -7.11
C ILE A 36 10.18 -7.11 -6.59
N CYS A 37 10.34 -7.10 -5.27
CA CYS A 37 11.47 -7.75 -4.61
C CYS A 37 11.32 -9.27 -4.65
N TRP A 38 11.78 -9.93 -5.72
CA TRP A 38 11.72 -11.39 -5.82
C TRP A 38 12.59 -12.12 -4.79
N SER A 39 13.64 -11.48 -4.28
CA SER A 39 14.42 -12.03 -3.15
C SER A 39 13.64 -12.01 -1.83
N CYS A 40 12.62 -11.17 -1.70
CA CYS A 40 11.79 -11.07 -0.49
C CYS A 40 10.75 -12.19 -0.40
N ILE A 41 10.64 -13.06 -1.40
CA ILE A 41 9.79 -14.27 -1.38
C ILE A 41 10.40 -15.36 -0.50
N LEU A 42 11.70 -15.25 -0.27
CA LEU A 42 12.48 -16.20 0.51
C LEU A 42 12.25 -16.01 2.01
N PRO A 43 12.43 -17.07 2.82
CA PRO A 43 12.85 -18.41 2.38
C PRO A 43 11.71 -19.22 1.75
N ILE A 44 12.07 -20.07 0.79
CA ILE A 44 11.18 -21.12 0.29
C ILE A 44 11.44 -22.39 1.10
N SER A 45 10.40 -22.93 1.74
CA SER A 45 10.46 -24.12 2.59
C SER A 45 9.54 -25.23 2.08
N ILE A 46 9.88 -26.48 2.39
CA ILE A 46 9.03 -27.66 2.22
C ILE A 46 8.97 -28.39 3.56
N GLY A 47 7.84 -28.28 4.27
CA GLY A 47 7.77 -28.61 5.69
C GLY A 47 8.80 -27.81 6.49
N ALA A 48 9.56 -28.47 7.37
CA ALA A 48 10.59 -27.81 8.17
C ALA A 48 11.90 -27.51 7.40
N ALA A 49 12.06 -28.05 6.18
CA ALA A 49 13.30 -27.90 5.42
C ALA A 49 13.27 -26.62 4.58
N ARG A 50 14.27 -25.75 4.75
CA ARG A 50 14.48 -24.58 3.89
C ARG A 50 15.15 -25.01 2.59
N ALA A 51 14.41 -24.98 1.49
CA ALA A 51 14.88 -25.35 0.16
C ALA A 51 15.70 -24.23 -0.50
N ALA A 52 15.33 -22.97 -0.26
CA ALA A 52 16.09 -21.80 -0.69
C ALA A 52 16.01 -20.70 0.37
N ASN A 53 17.16 -20.21 0.83
CA ASN A 53 17.24 -19.01 1.66
C ASN A 53 18.47 -18.22 1.23
N PHE A 54 18.26 -17.14 0.49
CA PHE A 54 19.32 -16.25 0.04
C PHE A 54 19.16 -14.92 0.77
N GLY A 55 20.20 -14.49 1.48
CA GLY A 55 20.19 -13.22 2.22
C GLY A 55 19.48 -13.26 3.56
N ASP A 56 19.29 -14.47 4.15
CA ASP A 56 18.78 -14.67 5.50
C ASP A 56 17.51 -13.86 5.82
N GLN A 57 16.51 -13.99 4.94
CA GLN A 57 15.21 -13.36 5.14
C GLN A 57 14.52 -13.94 6.39
N GLU A 58 13.76 -13.07 7.08
CA GLU A 58 12.95 -13.46 8.23
C GLU A 58 11.88 -14.47 7.80
N ASP A 59 11.54 -15.41 8.68
CA ASP A 59 10.64 -16.53 8.40
C ASP A 59 9.82 -16.83 9.64
N THR A 60 8.57 -17.25 9.44
CA THR A 60 7.71 -17.72 10.52
C THR A 60 7.85 -19.23 10.69
N ASP A 61 7.35 -19.78 11.80
CA ASP A 61 7.41 -21.23 12.03
C ASP A 61 6.69 -22.02 10.93
N ASN A 62 7.45 -22.83 10.19
CA ASN A 62 6.93 -23.67 9.12
C ASN A 62 6.42 -25.03 9.66
N PRO A 63 5.41 -25.65 9.03
CA PRO A 63 4.90 -26.96 9.43
C PRO A 63 6.01 -28.03 9.48
N SER A 64 6.00 -28.90 10.50
CA SER A 64 7.04 -29.92 10.65
C SER A 64 7.03 -30.99 9.55
N SER A 65 5.85 -31.34 9.04
CA SER A 65 5.68 -32.34 7.98
C SER A 65 5.64 -31.68 6.59
N PRO A 66 6.42 -32.17 5.61
CA PRO A 66 6.35 -31.71 4.23
C PRO A 66 5.07 -32.17 3.52
N VAL A 67 4.36 -33.16 4.07
CA VAL A 67 3.10 -33.67 3.53
C VAL A 67 1.95 -33.21 4.42
N CYS A 68 0.91 -32.65 3.80
CA CYS A 68 -0.31 -32.21 4.47
C CYS A 68 -1.55 -32.88 3.83
N SER A 69 -2.63 -32.98 4.60
CA SER A 69 -3.92 -33.51 4.10
C SER A 69 -5.06 -32.58 4.48
N CYS A 70 -5.86 -32.15 3.50
CA CYS A 70 -7.12 -31.47 3.78
C CYS A 70 -8.17 -32.48 4.22
N GLY A 71 -8.76 -32.29 5.41
CA GLY A 71 -9.62 -33.29 6.06
C GLY A 71 -10.95 -33.60 5.38
N VAL A 72 -11.38 -32.79 4.40
CA VAL A 72 -12.60 -33.04 3.61
C VAL A 72 -12.17 -33.45 2.20
N ASN A 73 -12.46 -34.71 1.83
CA ASN A 73 -12.01 -35.36 0.59
C ASN A 73 -10.47 -35.44 0.48
N PRO A 74 -9.82 -36.50 1.02
CA PRO A 74 -8.41 -36.50 1.42
C PRO A 74 -7.48 -36.15 0.26
N THR A 75 -7.23 -34.85 0.14
CA THR A 75 -6.36 -34.27 -0.85
C THR A 75 -5.00 -34.16 -0.19
N ILE A 76 -4.07 -34.97 -0.66
CA ILE A 76 -2.68 -35.00 -0.19
C ILE A 76 -1.94 -33.88 -0.93
N GLY A 77 -1.34 -32.99 -0.16
CA GLY A 77 -0.57 -31.86 -0.66
C GLY A 77 0.81 -31.78 -0.04
N LEU A 78 1.57 -30.78 -0.50
CA LEU A 78 2.86 -30.41 0.07
C LEU A 78 2.71 -29.14 0.92
N SER A 79 3.33 -29.14 2.08
CA SER A 79 3.48 -27.95 2.92
C SER A 79 4.61 -27.11 2.34
N ILE A 80 4.29 -26.04 1.61
CA ILE A 80 5.28 -25.15 1.01
C ILE A 80 5.11 -23.75 1.61
N GLY A 81 6.20 -23.20 2.15
CA GLY A 81 6.24 -21.86 2.74
C GLY A 81 7.05 -20.90 1.89
N PHE A 82 6.57 -19.68 1.74
CA PHE A 82 7.22 -18.55 1.07
C PHE A 82 6.46 -17.26 1.41
N TRP A 83 7.06 -16.10 1.18
CA TRP A 83 6.37 -14.82 1.32
C TRP A 83 5.68 -14.42 0.02
N GLU A 84 4.37 -14.24 0.08
CA GLU A 84 3.56 -13.74 -1.04
C GLU A 84 3.37 -12.22 -0.92
N PRO A 85 3.63 -11.41 -1.98
CA PRO A 85 3.28 -10.00 -2.04
C PRO A 85 1.77 -9.82 -2.29
N ALA A 86 0.95 -10.37 -1.40
CA ALA A 86 -0.51 -10.42 -1.55
C ALA A 86 -1.17 -9.06 -1.40
N ARG A 87 -0.47 -8.08 -0.82
CA ARG A 87 -0.95 -6.72 -0.55
C ARG A 87 0.09 -5.70 -0.96
N HIS A 88 -0.38 -4.62 -1.57
CA HIS A 88 0.44 -3.49 -1.99
C HIS A 88 -0.04 -2.24 -1.27
N VAL A 89 0.88 -1.51 -0.63
CA VAL A 89 0.55 -0.29 0.13
C VAL A 89 1.35 0.86 -0.42
N GLU A 90 0.69 1.95 -0.74
CA GLU A 90 1.35 3.19 -1.13
C GLU A 90 1.18 4.26 -0.05
N ALA A 91 2.25 5.00 0.20
CA ALA A 91 2.25 6.17 1.07
C ALA A 91 2.30 7.44 0.21
N VAL A 92 1.26 8.27 0.30
CA VAL A 92 1.08 9.42 -0.59
C VAL A 92 0.88 10.71 0.19
N ARG A 93 1.14 11.83 -0.49
CA ARG A 93 0.99 13.17 0.11
C ARG A 93 -0.39 13.77 -0.08
N LYS A 94 -1.00 13.50 -1.24
CA LYS A 94 -2.34 13.96 -1.57
C LYS A 94 -3.33 12.85 -1.24
N PRO A 95 -4.38 13.10 -0.44
CA PRO A 95 -5.44 12.11 -0.24
C PRO A 95 -6.09 11.76 -1.57
N PHE A 96 -6.62 10.55 -1.67
CA PHE A 96 -7.29 10.01 -2.87
C PHE A 96 -6.41 9.89 -4.13
N CYS A 97 -5.12 10.20 -4.04
CA CYS A 97 -4.19 10.10 -5.15
C CYS A 97 -3.57 8.70 -5.27
N LEU A 98 -3.95 7.97 -6.31
CA LEU A 98 -3.47 6.63 -6.59
C LEU A 98 -2.17 6.66 -7.41
N VAL A 99 -1.02 6.80 -6.73
CA VAL A 99 0.28 6.92 -7.40
C VAL A 99 0.67 5.63 -8.13
N SER A 100 0.30 4.48 -7.59
CA SER A 100 0.53 3.16 -8.16
C SER A 100 -0.41 2.86 -9.33
N LEU A 101 -1.42 3.69 -9.58
CA LEU A 101 -2.24 3.63 -10.80
C LEU A 101 -1.91 4.75 -11.79
N GLY A 102 -0.71 5.33 -11.71
CA GLY A 102 -0.28 6.40 -12.62
C GLY A 102 -0.54 7.81 -12.12
N GLY A 103 -0.91 7.97 -10.85
CA GLY A 103 -1.31 9.27 -10.29
C GLY A 103 -2.75 9.63 -10.64
N VAL A 104 -3.64 8.65 -10.62
CA VAL A 104 -5.08 8.90 -10.79
C VAL A 104 -5.62 9.55 -9.52
N ASP A 105 -6.25 10.71 -9.68
CA ASP A 105 -6.86 11.45 -8.60
C ASP A 105 -8.36 11.12 -8.52
N LEU A 106 -8.76 10.44 -7.45
CA LEU A 106 -10.16 10.03 -7.21
C LEU A 106 -10.83 10.87 -6.12
N ASP A 107 -10.42 12.13 -5.92
CA ASP A 107 -11.01 13.01 -4.92
C ASP A 107 -12.54 13.12 -5.10
N PRO A 108 -13.35 12.58 -4.16
CA PRO A 108 -14.80 12.65 -4.23
C PRO A 108 -15.36 14.01 -3.75
N GLY A 109 -14.49 14.98 -3.45
CA GLY A 109 -14.82 16.27 -2.86
C GLY A 109 -14.99 16.20 -1.34
N ILE A 110 -14.54 15.11 -0.70
CA ILE A 110 -14.58 14.94 0.75
C ILE A 110 -13.29 15.53 1.34
N PRO A 111 -13.38 16.44 2.32
CA PRO A 111 -12.18 17.05 2.89
C PRO A 111 -11.36 16.00 3.66
N ALA A 112 -10.13 15.78 3.19
CA ALA A 112 -9.13 14.96 3.87
C ALA A 112 -7.83 15.76 4.01
N PRO A 113 -7.07 15.58 5.12
CA PRO A 113 -5.84 16.31 5.34
C PRO A 113 -4.75 15.87 4.36
N GLU A 114 -4.00 16.81 3.81
CA GLU A 114 -2.77 16.51 3.08
C GLU A 114 -1.64 16.13 4.04
N ALA A 115 -0.65 15.40 3.52
CA ALA A 115 0.55 15.07 4.26
C ALA A 115 1.25 16.33 4.77
N ALA A 116 1.64 16.29 6.04
CA ALA A 116 2.30 17.39 6.72
C ALA A 116 3.53 16.89 7.45
N ARG A 117 4.52 17.78 7.59
CA ARG A 117 5.67 17.60 8.47
C ARG A 117 5.64 18.70 9.51
N PHE A 118 5.92 18.37 10.76
CA PHE A 118 5.96 19.33 11.84
C PHE A 118 7.20 19.10 12.70
N THR A 119 7.76 20.19 13.21
CA THR A 119 8.85 20.20 14.18
C THR A 119 8.28 20.52 15.55
N ARG A 120 8.74 19.83 16.60
CA ARG A 120 8.35 20.18 17.96
C ARG A 120 8.95 21.53 18.36
N PRO A 121 8.25 22.35 19.16
CA PRO A 121 8.74 23.65 19.59
C PRO A 121 10.05 23.61 20.39
N GLU A 122 10.35 22.46 21.03
CA GLU A 122 11.52 22.25 21.88
C GLU A 122 12.89 22.41 21.18
N GLY A 123 12.94 22.46 19.83
CA GLY A 123 14.16 22.84 19.08
C GLY A 123 15.30 21.81 19.12
N ASP A 124 15.02 20.64 19.68
CA ASP A 124 15.85 19.44 19.80
C ASP A 124 15.91 18.62 18.50
N GLY A 125 15.31 19.11 17.42
CA GLY A 125 15.28 18.47 16.10
C GLY A 125 14.27 17.33 16.01
N ASP A 126 13.48 17.11 17.05
CA ASP A 126 12.43 16.09 17.09
C ASP A 126 11.17 16.59 16.37
N GLY A 127 10.59 15.73 15.53
CA GLY A 127 9.55 16.11 14.58
C GLY A 127 8.78 14.91 14.07
N GLY A 128 7.59 15.17 13.53
CA GLY A 128 6.71 14.15 12.99
C GLY A 128 6.32 14.41 11.55
N SER A 129 5.90 13.35 10.87
CA SER A 129 5.33 13.43 9.54
C SER A 129 4.09 12.56 9.42
N PHE A 130 3.09 13.06 8.73
CA PHE A 130 1.87 12.34 8.39
C PHE A 130 1.80 12.17 6.88
N TYR A 131 1.37 10.99 6.43
CA TYR A 131 1.09 10.66 5.04
C TYR A 131 -0.22 9.88 4.95
N GLN A 132 -0.87 9.95 3.80
CA GLN A 132 -2.02 9.12 3.46
C GLN A 132 -1.53 7.75 2.98
N ALA A 133 -2.34 6.71 3.18
CA ALA A 133 -1.96 5.36 2.80
C ALA A 133 -3.11 4.65 2.09
N HIS A 134 -2.82 4.08 0.93
CA HIS A 134 -3.80 3.32 0.15
C HIS A 134 -3.39 1.87 0.09
N PHE A 135 -4.35 0.98 0.26
CA PHE A 135 -4.12 -0.45 0.39
C PHE A 135 -4.80 -1.19 -0.74
N TYR A 136 -4.03 -2.03 -1.43
CA TYR A 136 -4.48 -2.80 -2.56
C TYR A 136 -4.34 -4.30 -2.26
N VAL A 137 -5.32 -5.07 -2.74
CA VAL A 137 -5.14 -6.51 -2.94
C VAL A 137 -4.37 -6.70 -4.24
N ASN A 138 -3.29 -7.47 -4.20
CA ASN A 138 -2.42 -7.66 -5.35
C ASN A 138 -2.10 -9.15 -5.59
N PRO A 139 -2.90 -9.87 -6.39
CA PRO A 139 -2.69 -11.28 -6.69
C PRO A 139 -1.64 -11.49 -7.81
N VAL A 140 -0.52 -10.76 -7.74
CA VAL A 140 0.48 -10.73 -8.82
C VAL A 140 1.15 -12.09 -9.04
N MET A 141 1.38 -12.86 -7.98
CA MET A 141 1.95 -14.20 -8.09
C MET A 141 1.02 -15.17 -8.82
N TYR A 142 -0.29 -15.04 -8.60
CA TYR A 142 -1.31 -15.80 -9.30
C TYR A 142 -1.33 -15.44 -10.79
N TRP A 143 -1.32 -14.14 -11.13
CA TRP A 143 -1.33 -13.69 -12.52
C TRP A 143 -0.09 -14.09 -13.32
N LEU A 144 1.06 -14.11 -12.67
CA LEU A 144 2.32 -14.50 -13.29
C LEU A 144 2.57 -16.02 -13.28
N GLU A 145 1.67 -16.80 -12.66
CA GLU A 145 1.78 -18.26 -12.52
C GLU A 145 3.16 -18.72 -11.99
N VAL A 146 3.82 -17.90 -11.17
CA VAL A 146 5.20 -18.14 -10.72
C VAL A 146 5.30 -19.37 -9.83
N VAL A 147 4.23 -19.65 -9.08
CA VAL A 147 4.15 -20.73 -8.12
C VAL A 147 2.96 -21.61 -8.52
N THR A 148 3.19 -22.93 -8.65
CA THR A 148 2.17 -23.93 -9.05
C THR A 148 0.84 -23.72 -8.34
N ASP A 149 -0.29 -23.98 -9.01
CA ASP A 149 -1.68 -23.80 -8.56
C ASP A 149 -1.97 -24.22 -7.11
N PHE A 150 -1.49 -23.47 -6.13
CA PHE A 150 -1.77 -23.72 -4.74
C PHE A 150 -3.20 -23.23 -4.47
N PRO A 151 -4.08 -24.08 -3.93
CA PRO A 151 -5.41 -23.63 -3.53
C PRO A 151 -5.37 -22.52 -2.47
N CYS A 152 -4.23 -22.36 -1.79
CA CYS A 152 -4.00 -21.35 -0.75
C CYS A 152 -3.41 -20.03 -1.25
N LEU A 153 -2.99 -19.92 -2.51
CA LEU A 153 -2.49 -18.66 -3.07
C LEU A 153 -3.61 -17.62 -3.06
N GLU A 154 -3.30 -16.34 -2.85
CA GLU A 154 -4.31 -15.29 -2.97
C GLU A 154 -4.77 -15.19 -4.43
N LYS A 155 -5.98 -15.69 -4.68
CA LYS A 155 -6.60 -15.71 -6.02
C LYS A 155 -7.55 -14.53 -6.14
N GLY A 156 -7.54 -13.89 -7.30
CA GLY A 156 -8.54 -12.88 -7.62
C GLY A 156 -8.05 -11.81 -8.58
N SER A 157 -8.64 -10.63 -8.44
CA SER A 157 -8.28 -9.42 -9.16
C SER A 157 -7.56 -8.43 -8.26
N PHE A 158 -6.78 -7.56 -8.88
CA PHE A 158 -6.28 -6.37 -8.20
C PHE A 158 -7.44 -5.47 -7.81
N ASP A 159 -7.47 -5.02 -6.57
CA ASP A 159 -8.55 -4.21 -6.01
C ASP A 159 -8.03 -3.19 -5.00
N LEU A 160 -8.71 -2.05 -4.90
CA LEU A 160 -8.42 -1.01 -3.91
C LEU A 160 -9.23 -1.30 -2.64
N ALA A 161 -8.60 -1.96 -1.68
CA ALA A 161 -9.25 -2.37 -0.45
C ALA A 161 -9.52 -1.18 0.50
N TYR A 162 -8.64 -0.18 0.48
CA TYR A 162 -8.75 0.98 1.36
C TYR A 162 -8.11 2.22 0.75
N LEU A 163 -8.78 3.36 0.89
CA LEU A 163 -8.40 4.66 0.35
C LEU A 163 -8.55 5.74 1.43
N THR A 164 -7.59 6.67 1.49
CA THR A 164 -7.55 7.77 2.44
C THR A 164 -7.21 9.11 1.79
#